data_AF-A0A674DXI2-F1
#
_entry.id   AF-A0A674DXI2-F1
#
_cell.length_a   1.000
_cell.length_b   1.000
_cell.length_c   1.000
_cell.angle_alpha   90.00
_cell.angle_beta   90.00
_cell.angle_gamma   90.00
#
_symmetry.space_group_name_H-M   'P 1'
#
loop_
_entity.id
_entity.type
_entity.pdbx_description
1 polymer ?
#
loop_
_entity_poly.entity_id
_entity_poly.type
_entity_poly.pdbx_seq_one_letter_code
_entity_poly.pdbx_strand_id
1 'polypeptide(L)'
;MLYFIGLGLVGAKDITVKGLEIEDYGRKLILADRDMVEQKADELLKESEVSDVEYLVVGDPFVDMVLREVNAGIQCRVIHNASTNAVECCGLQLYNFGETVSIVFWTDTWRPERFYVENLYRVVCIHHPVHRSRLQTVSEVAMACYIKQADRHPVTEKICVGLARVGAEDQVIRMGTLCQLVSCDLVDMLCLSAVIPDILQDLMTDISTYSS
;
A
#
# COMPACT_ATOMS: atom_id res chain seq x y z
N MET A 1 23.01 -17.11 0.29
CA MET A 1 21.80 -16.90 -0.56
C MET A 1 20.97 -15.79 0.04
N LEU A 2 20.35 -14.93 -0.77
CA LEU A 2 19.46 -13.88 -0.26
C LEU A 2 17.98 -14.27 -0.43
N TYR A 3 17.22 -14.28 0.66
CA TYR A 3 15.79 -14.57 0.68
C TYR A 3 15.00 -13.30 0.92
N PHE A 4 14.11 -12.94 0.00
CA PHE A 4 13.12 -11.89 0.19
C PHE A 4 11.80 -12.53 0.63
N ILE A 5 11.32 -12.21 1.81
CA ILE A 5 10.13 -12.84 2.39
C ILE A 5 9.08 -11.78 2.67
N GLY A 6 7.94 -11.89 1.99
CA GLY A 6 6.77 -11.06 2.27
C GLY A 6 6.11 -11.48 3.57
N LEU A 7 5.89 -10.53 4.47
CA LEU A 7 5.24 -10.74 5.77
C LEU A 7 3.71 -10.64 5.69
N GLY A 8 3.16 -10.14 4.60
CA GLY A 8 1.73 -9.86 4.49
C GLY A 8 1.36 -8.48 5.04
N LEU A 9 0.07 -8.24 5.29
CA LEU A 9 -0.47 -6.88 5.35
C LEU A 9 -0.66 -6.32 6.76
N VAL A 10 -0.95 -7.16 7.73
CA VAL A 10 -1.48 -6.75 9.04
C VAL A 10 -0.56 -7.15 10.17
N GLY A 11 -0.17 -8.43 10.22
CA GLY A 11 0.55 -8.95 11.37
C GLY A 11 1.37 -10.19 11.08
N ALA A 12 2.10 -10.64 12.10
CA ALA A 12 3.06 -11.76 11.98
C ALA A 12 2.42 -13.09 11.52
N LYS A 13 1.10 -13.24 11.63
CA LYS A 13 0.38 -14.44 11.18
C LYS A 13 0.06 -14.44 9.68
N ASP A 14 0.28 -13.33 8.99
CA ASP A 14 0.04 -13.22 7.56
C ASP A 14 1.21 -13.80 6.74
N ILE A 15 2.35 -14.08 7.38
CA ILE A 15 3.47 -14.75 6.73
C ILE A 15 3.02 -16.11 6.17
N THR A 16 3.43 -16.40 4.94
CA THR A 16 3.10 -17.70 4.34
C THR A 16 3.83 -18.83 5.07
N VAL A 17 3.26 -20.04 5.04
CA VAL A 17 3.93 -21.25 5.58
C VAL A 17 5.33 -21.43 4.99
N LYS A 18 5.48 -21.14 3.70
CA LYS A 18 6.78 -21.21 3.01
C LYS A 18 7.78 -20.16 3.55
N GLY A 19 7.31 -18.96 3.87
CA GLY A 19 8.14 -17.94 4.52
C GLY A 19 8.57 -18.39 5.91
N LEU A 20 7.63 -18.94 6.68
CA LEU A 20 7.84 -19.47 8.03
C LEU A 20 8.83 -20.64 8.08
N GLU A 21 8.81 -21.53 7.10
CA GLU A 21 9.74 -22.66 6.99
C GLU A 21 11.18 -22.22 6.71
N ILE A 22 11.35 -21.04 6.11
CA ILE A 22 12.66 -20.46 5.79
C ILE A 22 13.14 -19.58 6.94
N GLU A 23 12.22 -18.87 7.60
CA GLU A 23 12.53 -17.99 8.72
C GLU A 23 13.19 -18.74 9.87
N ASP A 24 14.42 -18.34 10.20
CA ASP A 24 15.19 -18.95 11.27
C ASP A 24 15.13 -18.09 12.54
N TYR A 25 14.24 -18.46 13.47
CA TYR A 25 14.00 -17.77 14.74
C TYR A 25 15.24 -17.63 15.64
N GLY A 26 16.36 -18.29 15.34
CA GLY A 26 17.62 -18.15 16.07
C GLY A 26 18.53 -17.02 15.58
N ARG A 27 18.18 -16.35 14.48
CA ARG A 27 19.02 -15.30 13.87
C ARG A 27 18.86 -13.94 14.52
N LYS A 28 19.90 -13.12 14.39
CA LYS A 28 19.89 -11.73 14.84
C LYS A 28 18.95 -10.92 13.95
N LEU A 29 17.84 -10.45 14.52
CA LEU A 29 16.96 -9.51 13.85
C LEU A 29 17.60 -8.12 13.80
N ILE A 30 17.68 -7.53 12.61
CA ILE A 30 18.17 -6.16 12.41
C ILE A 30 17.02 -5.34 11.81
N LEU A 31 16.66 -4.24 12.47
CA LEU A 31 15.69 -3.31 11.93
C LEU A 31 16.33 -2.53 10.77
N ALA A 32 15.85 -2.77 9.55
CA ALA A 32 16.28 -2.05 8.37
C ALA A 32 15.36 -0.84 8.15
N ASP A 33 15.81 0.33 8.60
CA ASP A 33 15.13 1.59 8.27
C ASP A 33 15.37 1.99 6.81
N ARG A 34 14.60 2.99 6.34
CA ARG A 34 14.69 3.45 4.95
C ARG A 34 16.10 3.91 4.58
N ASP A 35 16.81 4.62 5.47
CA ASP A 35 18.16 5.12 5.18
C ASP A 35 19.15 3.97 4.99
N MET A 36 19.05 2.93 5.82
CA MET A 36 19.84 1.70 5.65
C MET A 36 19.54 1.01 4.32
N VAL A 37 18.26 0.89 3.95
CA VAL A 37 17.84 0.21 2.72
C VAL A 37 18.19 0.99 1.45
N GLU A 38 18.01 2.31 1.46
CA GLU A 38 18.24 3.14 0.28
C GLU A 38 19.73 3.50 0.10
N GLN A 39 20.48 3.72 1.19
CA GLN A 39 21.86 4.22 1.14
C GLN A 39 22.92 3.16 1.49
N LYS A 40 22.56 2.11 2.24
CA LYS A 40 23.50 1.09 2.74
C LYS A 40 23.10 -0.34 2.37
N ALA A 41 22.26 -0.52 1.34
CA ALA A 41 21.91 -1.85 0.84
C ALA A 41 23.16 -2.71 0.59
N ASP A 42 24.22 -2.12 0.03
CA ASP A 42 25.48 -2.81 -0.26
C ASP A 42 26.10 -3.51 0.98
N GLU A 43 25.92 -2.97 2.19
CA GLU A 43 26.40 -3.60 3.42
C GLU A 43 25.57 -4.83 3.78
N LEU A 44 24.24 -4.78 3.60
CA LEU A 44 23.34 -5.93 3.78
C LEU A 44 23.63 -7.04 2.76
N LEU A 45 24.04 -6.65 1.55
CA LEU A 45 24.32 -7.57 0.46
C LEU A 45 25.63 -8.33 0.62
N LYS A 46 26.66 -7.72 1.22
CA LYS A 46 27.95 -8.40 1.46
C LYS A 46 27.84 -9.62 2.35
N GLU A 47 26.95 -9.61 3.35
CA GLU A 47 26.75 -10.79 4.21
C GLU A 47 26.13 -11.98 3.46
N SER A 48 25.42 -11.71 2.36
CA SER A 48 24.77 -12.75 1.55
C SER A 48 25.73 -13.54 0.63
N GLU A 49 26.97 -13.07 0.47
CA GLU A 49 28.05 -13.78 -0.24
C GLU A 49 28.58 -14.97 0.58
N VAL A 50 28.57 -14.85 1.91
CA VAL A 50 29.16 -15.83 2.84
C VAL A 50 28.13 -16.62 3.64
N SER A 51 26.90 -16.15 3.72
CA SER A 51 25.83 -16.79 4.50
C SER A 51 24.44 -16.59 3.88
N ASP A 52 23.45 -17.29 4.43
CA ASP A 52 22.06 -17.06 4.06
C ASP A 52 21.51 -15.85 4.82
N VAL A 53 20.95 -14.91 4.06
CA VAL A 53 20.39 -13.66 4.58
C VAL A 53 18.91 -13.61 4.26
N GLU A 54 18.10 -13.24 5.25
CA GLU A 54 16.65 -13.10 5.14
C GLU A 54 16.27 -11.63 5.23
N TYR A 55 15.54 -11.16 4.22
CA TYR A 55 15.05 -9.81 4.11
C TYR A 55 13.53 -9.83 4.20
N LEU A 56 13.01 -9.44 5.36
CA LEU A 56 11.59 -9.47 5.68
C LEU A 56 10.93 -8.14 5.27
N VAL A 57 9.90 -8.20 4.45
CA VAL A 57 9.22 -7.01 3.88
C VAL A 57 7.74 -7.03 4.23
N VAL A 58 7.18 -5.89 4.65
CA VAL A 58 5.73 -5.74 4.79
C VAL A 58 5.08 -5.85 3.41
N GLY A 59 4.03 -6.66 3.31
CA GLY A 59 3.37 -6.98 2.05
C GLY A 59 4.17 -7.98 1.22
N ASP A 60 4.39 -7.66 -0.06
CA ASP A 60 5.09 -8.50 -1.02
C ASP A 60 6.42 -7.86 -1.47
N PRO A 61 7.53 -8.62 -1.61
CA PRO A 61 8.84 -8.04 -1.92
C PRO A 61 9.03 -7.49 -3.34
N PHE A 62 8.11 -7.73 -4.27
CA PHE A 62 8.33 -7.48 -5.70
C PHE A 62 8.34 -6.00 -6.11
N VAL A 63 8.29 -5.06 -5.16
CA VAL A 63 8.02 -3.64 -5.46
C VAL A 63 9.26 -2.80 -5.82
N ASP A 64 10.50 -3.20 -5.51
CA ASP A 64 11.70 -2.48 -6.06
C ASP A 64 13.05 -3.19 -5.76
N MET A 65 13.09 -3.94 -4.66
CA MET A 65 14.33 -4.38 -4.00
C MET A 65 14.92 -5.70 -4.48
N VAL A 66 14.45 -6.27 -5.60
CA VAL A 66 15.02 -7.53 -6.11
C VAL A 66 15.92 -7.27 -7.32
N LEU A 67 15.71 -6.15 -8.01
CA LEU A 67 16.39 -5.85 -9.27
C LEU A 67 17.85 -5.43 -9.09
N ARG A 68 18.21 -4.78 -7.98
CA ARG A 68 19.59 -4.32 -7.75
C ARG A 68 20.53 -5.51 -7.46
N GLU A 69 19.99 -6.51 -6.79
CA GLU A 69 20.66 -7.67 -6.22
C GLU A 69 20.90 -8.73 -7.29
N VAL A 70 19.90 -8.93 -8.16
CA VAL A 70 20.06 -9.72 -9.38
C VAL A 70 21.15 -9.12 -10.27
N ASN A 71 21.19 -7.79 -10.41
CA ASN A 71 22.24 -7.11 -11.19
C ASN A 71 23.63 -7.22 -10.56
N ALA A 72 23.72 -7.36 -9.23
CA ALA A 72 24.96 -7.62 -8.52
C ALA A 72 25.43 -9.09 -8.60
N GLY A 73 24.67 -9.97 -9.27
CA GLY A 73 25.01 -11.39 -9.41
C GLY A 73 24.72 -12.24 -8.16
N ILE A 74 23.97 -11.69 -7.20
CA ILE A 74 23.61 -12.39 -5.97
C ILE A 74 22.44 -13.33 -6.26
N GLN A 75 22.57 -14.59 -5.83
CA GLN A 75 21.47 -15.54 -5.95
C GLN A 75 20.35 -15.16 -4.98
N CYS A 76 19.21 -14.76 -5.54
CA CYS A 76 18.05 -14.30 -4.80
C CYS A 76 16.89 -15.31 -4.91
N ARG A 77 16.13 -15.47 -3.82
CA ARG A 77 14.87 -16.21 -3.78
C ARG A 77 13.78 -15.34 -3.20
N VAL A 78 12.67 -15.21 -3.92
CA VAL A 78 11.51 -14.43 -3.47
C VAL A 78 10.41 -15.38 -2.97
N ILE A 79 9.90 -15.08 -1.79
CA ILE A 79 8.74 -15.71 -1.17
C ILE A 79 7.63 -14.67 -1.12
N HIS A 80 6.66 -14.86 -1.99
CA HIS A 80 5.55 -13.92 -2.19
C HIS A 80 4.56 -13.92 -1.04
N ASN A 81 3.82 -12.82 -0.92
CA ASN A 81 2.70 -12.68 -0.01
C ASN A 81 1.62 -11.74 -0.57
N ALA A 82 0.56 -11.49 0.19
CA ALA A 82 -0.48 -10.50 -0.13
C ALA A 82 0.12 -9.09 -0.14
N SER A 83 -0.38 -8.25 -1.05
CA SER A 83 0.10 -6.89 -1.27
C SER A 83 -1.07 -5.92 -1.46
N THR A 84 -0.82 -4.78 -2.09
CA THR A 84 -1.86 -3.81 -2.47
C THR A 84 -2.93 -4.40 -3.40
N ASN A 85 -2.70 -5.56 -4.00
CA ASN A 85 -3.72 -6.32 -4.73
C ASN A 85 -4.93 -6.73 -3.87
N ALA A 86 -4.79 -6.77 -2.55
CA ALA A 86 -5.91 -7.02 -1.65
C ALA A 86 -7.00 -5.93 -1.69
N VAL A 87 -6.77 -4.82 -2.41
CA VAL A 87 -7.79 -3.81 -2.75
C VAL A 87 -9.04 -4.44 -3.35
N GLU A 88 -8.95 -5.60 -4.01
CA GLU A 88 -10.10 -6.30 -4.59
C GLU A 88 -11.18 -6.70 -3.58
N CYS A 89 -10.87 -6.69 -2.28
CA CYS A 89 -11.86 -6.87 -1.21
C CYS A 89 -13.00 -5.83 -1.25
N CYS A 90 -12.81 -4.71 -1.95
CA CYS A 90 -13.87 -3.75 -2.23
C CYS A 90 -14.90 -4.20 -3.27
N GLY A 91 -14.76 -5.40 -3.83
CA GLY A 91 -15.65 -5.94 -4.86
C GLY A 91 -15.26 -5.60 -6.28
N LEU A 92 -14.11 -4.96 -6.45
CA LEU A 92 -13.64 -4.49 -7.74
C LEU A 92 -12.57 -5.42 -8.25
N GLN A 93 -12.74 -5.87 -9.48
CA GLN A 93 -11.82 -6.81 -10.06
C GLN A 93 -10.60 -6.05 -10.63
N LEU A 94 -9.40 -6.59 -10.36
CA LEU A 94 -8.11 -5.89 -10.45
C LEU A 94 -7.74 -5.29 -11.82
N TYR A 95 -8.10 -5.96 -12.91
CA TYR A 95 -7.97 -5.48 -14.30
C TYR A 95 -8.65 -4.12 -14.59
N ASN A 96 -9.61 -3.70 -13.77
CA ASN A 96 -10.26 -2.39 -13.94
C ASN A 96 -9.44 -1.27 -13.27
N PHE A 97 -8.42 -1.59 -12.48
CA PHE A 97 -7.54 -0.59 -11.90
C PHE A 97 -6.46 -0.17 -12.91
N GLY A 98 -6.26 1.13 -13.05
CA GLY A 98 -5.16 1.72 -13.79
C GLY A 98 -3.93 1.94 -12.91
N GLU A 99 -3.07 2.87 -13.31
CA GLU A 99 -1.82 3.15 -12.60
C GLU A 99 -2.05 3.51 -11.13
N THR A 100 -1.23 2.92 -10.25
CA THR A 100 -1.19 3.31 -8.84
C THR A 100 -0.50 4.66 -8.70
N VAL A 101 -1.09 5.59 -7.93
CA VAL A 101 -0.46 6.87 -7.58
C VAL A 101 -0.24 6.97 -6.09
N SER A 102 0.80 7.69 -5.69
CA SER A 102 1.03 8.02 -4.29
C SER A 102 0.60 9.44 -4.00
N ILE A 103 -0.27 9.61 -3.01
CA ILE A 103 -0.55 10.92 -2.41
C ILE A 103 0.30 11.03 -1.15
N VAL A 104 0.94 12.18 -1.00
CA VAL A 104 1.84 12.49 0.11
C VAL A 104 1.18 13.48 1.05
N PHE A 105 1.68 13.58 2.28
CA PHE A 105 1.27 14.66 3.18
C PHE A 105 1.63 16.00 2.56
N TRP A 106 0.62 16.86 2.43
CA TRP A 106 0.82 18.24 2.08
C TRP A 106 1.43 19.00 3.24
N THR A 107 2.38 19.87 2.93
CA THR A 107 2.87 20.89 3.85
C THR A 107 2.46 22.27 3.33
N ASP A 108 2.77 23.32 4.09
CA ASP A 108 2.54 24.69 3.66
C ASP A 108 3.35 25.05 2.41
N THR A 109 4.52 24.44 2.24
CA THR A 109 5.47 24.75 1.16
C THR A 109 5.52 23.70 0.07
N TRP A 110 4.91 22.53 0.25
CA TRP A 110 5.00 21.42 -0.71
C TRP A 110 3.67 20.66 -0.85
N ARG A 111 3.07 20.78 -2.04
CA ARG A 111 1.79 20.16 -2.41
C ARG A 111 1.86 19.62 -3.84
N PRO A 112 2.49 18.46 -4.07
CA PRO A 112 2.68 17.93 -5.42
C PRO A 112 1.34 17.58 -6.08
N GLU A 113 1.24 17.78 -7.39
CA GLU A 113 -0.04 17.69 -8.11
C GLU A 113 -0.15 16.50 -9.08
N ARG A 114 0.95 15.76 -9.28
CA ARG A 114 1.06 14.73 -10.34
C ARG A 114 0.12 13.54 -10.17
N PHE A 115 -0.51 13.39 -9.00
CA PHE A 115 -1.47 12.31 -8.73
C PHE A 115 -2.81 12.52 -9.43
N TYR A 116 -3.17 13.76 -9.79
CA TYR A 116 -4.45 14.09 -10.41
C TYR A 116 -4.43 13.78 -11.92
N VAL A 117 -5.29 12.86 -12.37
CA VAL A 117 -5.61 12.68 -13.79
C VAL A 117 -7.11 12.51 -13.94
N GLU A 118 -7.70 13.22 -14.91
CA GLU A 118 -9.13 13.46 -15.04
C GLU A 118 -10.01 12.20 -15.22
N ASN A 119 -9.44 11.03 -15.53
CA ASN A 119 -10.21 9.86 -15.98
C ASN A 119 -9.62 8.46 -15.63
N LEU A 120 -8.63 8.34 -14.73
CA LEU A 120 -8.05 7.01 -14.43
C LEU A 120 -8.53 6.43 -13.10
N TYR A 121 -8.96 5.16 -13.16
CA TYR A 121 -9.04 4.23 -12.05
C TYR A 121 -7.67 4.15 -11.39
N ARG A 122 -7.50 4.61 -10.15
CA ARG A 122 -6.20 4.55 -9.50
C ARG A 122 -6.32 4.04 -8.08
N VAL A 123 -5.51 3.04 -7.78
CA VAL A 123 -5.17 2.73 -6.39
C VAL A 123 -4.33 3.89 -5.87
N VAL A 124 -4.76 4.53 -4.79
CA VAL A 124 -3.97 5.54 -4.10
C VAL A 124 -3.23 4.84 -2.98
N CYS A 125 -1.93 4.62 -3.20
CA CYS A 125 -1.04 4.20 -2.14
C CYS A 125 -0.73 5.39 -1.25
N ILE A 126 -0.85 5.18 0.06
CA ILE A 126 -0.57 6.22 1.04
C ILE A 126 0.92 6.21 1.35
N HIS A 127 1.53 7.38 1.27
CA HIS A 127 2.93 7.52 1.61
C HIS A 127 3.14 7.48 3.13
N HIS A 128 4.04 6.62 3.62
CA HIS A 128 4.55 6.69 4.98
C HIS A 128 5.69 7.72 5.04
N PRO A 129 5.52 8.88 5.72
CA PRO A 129 6.60 9.84 5.88
C PRO A 129 7.62 9.30 6.87
N VAL A 130 8.91 9.43 6.57
CA VAL A 130 10.01 8.98 7.43
C VAL A 130 9.97 9.64 8.82
N HIS A 131 9.41 10.86 8.92
CA HIS A 131 9.40 11.66 10.15
C HIS A 131 8.03 11.78 10.82
N ARG A 132 7.03 10.99 10.41
CA ARG A 132 5.70 11.02 11.02
C ARG A 132 5.41 9.67 11.67
N SER A 133 4.91 9.72 12.90
CA SER A 133 4.52 8.53 13.67
C SER A 133 3.19 7.91 13.20
N ARG A 134 2.57 8.45 12.14
CA ARG A 134 1.30 7.96 11.60
C ARG A 134 1.23 8.07 10.08
N LEU A 135 0.36 7.26 9.51
CA LEU A 135 -0.03 7.27 8.11
C LEU A 135 -1.10 8.33 7.82
N GLN A 136 -1.31 8.64 6.53
CA GLN A 136 -2.48 9.44 6.12
C GLN A 136 -3.74 8.60 6.27
N THR A 137 -4.81 9.27 6.69
CA THR A 137 -6.16 8.70 6.72
C THR A 137 -6.81 8.78 5.35
N VAL A 138 -7.87 7.99 5.12
CA VAL A 138 -8.73 8.12 3.91
C VAL A 138 -9.23 9.56 3.77
N SER A 139 -9.61 10.20 4.87
CA SER A 139 -10.21 11.54 4.87
C SER A 139 -9.21 12.61 4.42
N GLU A 140 -7.95 12.50 4.83
CA GLU A 140 -6.87 13.40 4.37
C GLU A 140 -6.57 13.21 2.87
N VAL A 141 -6.58 11.97 2.40
CA VAL A 141 -6.41 11.64 0.98
C VAL A 141 -7.59 12.17 0.16
N ALA A 142 -8.82 11.92 0.61
CA ALA A 142 -10.05 12.42 0.00
C ALA A 142 -10.06 13.94 -0.05
N MET A 143 -9.57 14.62 0.99
CA MET A 143 -9.47 16.08 1.03
C MET A 143 -8.47 16.62 0.00
N ALA A 144 -7.30 15.98 -0.14
CA ALA A 144 -6.33 16.36 -1.17
C ALA A 144 -6.91 16.19 -2.59
N CYS A 145 -7.64 15.09 -2.83
CA CYS A 145 -8.37 14.85 -4.08
C CYS A 145 -9.47 15.89 -4.32
N TYR A 146 -10.28 16.18 -3.30
CA TYR A 146 -11.36 17.15 -3.36
C TYR A 146 -10.85 18.54 -3.74
N ILE A 147 -9.84 19.04 -3.04
CA ILE A 147 -9.23 20.36 -3.29
C ILE A 147 -8.70 20.42 -4.74
N LYS A 148 -7.96 19.39 -5.18
CA LYS A 148 -7.39 19.39 -6.54
C LYS A 148 -8.42 19.28 -7.64
N GLN A 149 -9.53 18.61 -7.39
CA GLN A 149 -10.62 18.62 -8.34
C GLN A 149 -11.28 19.99 -8.38
N ALA A 150 -11.63 20.55 -7.23
CA ALA A 150 -12.26 21.87 -7.09
C ALA A 150 -11.45 23.01 -7.73
N ASP A 151 -10.11 22.94 -7.68
CA ASP A 151 -9.20 23.92 -8.30
C ASP A 151 -9.31 23.94 -9.85
N ARG A 152 -9.79 22.84 -10.46
CA ARG A 152 -9.80 22.65 -11.93
C ARG A 152 -11.20 22.56 -12.52
N HIS A 153 -12.10 21.85 -11.83
CA HIS A 153 -13.44 21.50 -12.29
C HIS A 153 -14.40 21.40 -11.10
N PRO A 154 -15.73 21.39 -11.33
CA PRO A 154 -16.66 21.00 -10.29
C PRO A 154 -16.29 19.63 -9.71
N VAL A 155 -16.31 19.52 -8.38
CA VAL A 155 -16.05 18.25 -7.69
C VAL A 155 -17.06 17.21 -8.16
N THR A 156 -16.58 16.00 -8.40
CA THR A 156 -17.43 14.93 -8.90
C THR A 156 -18.28 14.33 -7.79
N GLU A 157 -19.53 14.02 -8.12
CA GLU A 157 -20.44 13.23 -7.28
C GLU A 157 -20.25 11.72 -7.48
N LYS A 158 -19.15 11.29 -8.15
CA LYS A 158 -18.82 9.88 -8.33
C LYS A 158 -18.51 9.21 -7.00
N ILE A 159 -18.92 7.95 -6.88
CA ILE A 159 -18.67 7.11 -5.71
C ILE A 159 -17.22 6.65 -5.69
N CYS A 160 -16.55 6.93 -4.58
CA CYS A 160 -15.19 6.52 -4.26
C CYS A 160 -15.20 5.45 -3.16
N VAL A 161 -14.07 4.75 -2.95
CA VAL A 161 -13.95 3.72 -1.90
C VAL A 161 -12.73 3.94 -1.00
N GLY A 162 -12.98 4.22 0.26
CA GLY A 162 -11.94 4.19 1.30
C GLY A 162 -11.76 2.79 1.85
N LEU A 163 -10.52 2.28 1.88
CA LEU A 163 -10.18 1.05 2.60
C LEU A 163 -9.17 1.35 3.69
N ALA A 164 -9.40 0.73 4.84
CA ALA A 164 -8.55 0.84 6.02
C ALA A 164 -8.29 -0.53 6.62
N ARG A 165 -7.02 -0.80 6.96
CA ARG A 165 -6.49 -2.08 7.48
C ARG A 165 -6.93 -3.28 6.66
N VAL A 166 -6.65 -3.24 5.36
CA VAL A 166 -6.97 -4.36 4.47
C VAL A 166 -6.30 -5.64 4.97
N GLY A 167 -7.08 -6.70 5.15
CA GLY A 167 -6.67 -7.99 5.72
C GLY A 167 -6.88 -8.13 7.23
N ALA A 168 -7.18 -7.05 7.97
CA ALA A 168 -7.34 -7.13 9.42
C ALA A 168 -8.76 -7.56 9.81
N GLU A 169 -8.92 -8.12 11.02
CA GLU A 169 -10.25 -8.47 11.55
C GLU A 169 -11.17 -7.26 11.66
N ASP A 170 -10.59 -6.08 11.87
CA ASP A 170 -11.27 -4.80 11.96
C ASP A 170 -11.10 -3.96 10.67
N GLN A 171 -10.90 -4.62 9.52
CA GLN A 171 -10.90 -3.97 8.21
C GLN A 171 -12.15 -3.10 8.00
N VAL A 172 -11.97 -1.90 7.46
CA VAL A 172 -13.08 -0.99 7.16
C VAL A 172 -13.10 -0.64 5.68
N ILE A 173 -14.27 -0.81 5.06
CA ILE A 173 -14.57 -0.37 3.71
C ILE A 173 -15.66 0.70 3.79
N ARG A 174 -15.44 1.85 3.14
CA ARG A 174 -16.41 2.95 3.08
C ARG A 174 -16.59 3.38 1.64
N MET A 175 -17.85 3.48 1.22
CA MET A 175 -18.22 3.97 -0.09
C MET A 175 -18.91 5.32 0.06
N GLY A 176 -18.60 6.26 -0.82
CA GLY A 176 -19.24 7.57 -0.83
C GLY A 176 -18.57 8.53 -1.79
N THR A 177 -19.16 9.69 -2.01
CA THR A 177 -18.53 10.76 -2.78
C THR A 177 -17.27 11.26 -2.07
N LEU A 178 -16.40 11.99 -2.78
CA LEU A 178 -15.23 12.61 -2.15
C LEU A 178 -15.62 13.46 -0.93
N CYS A 179 -16.73 14.20 -1.02
CA CYS A 179 -17.27 15.00 0.09
C CYS A 179 -17.63 14.14 1.31
N GLN A 180 -18.26 12.98 1.09
CA GLN A 180 -18.61 12.04 2.15
C GLN A 180 -17.37 11.40 2.78
N LEU A 181 -16.37 11.04 1.97
CA LEU A 181 -15.12 10.46 2.46
C LEU A 181 -14.25 11.48 3.22
N VAL A 182 -14.29 12.77 2.86
CA VAL A 182 -13.62 13.83 3.65
C VAL A 182 -14.14 13.87 5.08
N SER A 183 -15.42 13.56 5.27
CA SER A 183 -16.09 13.60 6.58
C SER A 183 -16.13 12.24 7.28
N CYS A 184 -15.49 11.20 6.72
CA CYS A 184 -15.50 9.88 7.33
C CYS A 184 -14.48 9.80 8.47
N ASP A 185 -14.87 9.28 9.63
CA ASP A 185 -13.94 8.99 10.72
C ASP A 185 -13.29 7.62 10.49
N LEU A 186 -12.30 7.59 9.60
CA LEU A 186 -11.35 6.47 9.48
C LEU A 186 -10.04 6.86 10.16
N VAL A 187 -10.11 7.01 11.48
CA VAL A 187 -9.02 7.50 12.32
C VAL A 187 -7.99 6.39 12.56
N ASP A 188 -6.70 6.71 12.39
CA ASP A 188 -5.52 5.92 12.81
C ASP A 188 -5.33 4.51 12.19
N MET A 189 -5.98 4.23 11.07
CA MET A 189 -5.92 2.91 10.43
C MET A 189 -5.00 2.92 9.20
N LEU A 190 -4.20 1.87 9.03
CA LEU A 190 -3.31 1.70 7.88
C LEU A 190 -4.16 1.70 6.58
N CYS A 191 -4.20 2.79 5.83
CA CYS A 191 -5.18 2.94 4.75
C CYS A 191 -4.61 2.59 3.37
N LEU A 192 -5.41 1.88 2.57
CA LEU A 192 -5.25 1.75 1.13
C LEU A 192 -6.49 2.43 0.52
N SER A 193 -6.36 3.64 0.01
CA SER A 193 -7.53 4.34 -0.55
C SER A 193 -7.67 4.01 -2.03
N ALA A 194 -8.85 3.59 -2.49
CA ALA A 194 -9.11 3.35 -3.90
C ALA A 194 -10.15 4.36 -4.40
N VAL A 195 -9.73 5.31 -5.23
CA VAL A 195 -10.67 6.24 -5.87
C VAL A 195 -11.06 5.61 -7.21
N ILE A 196 -12.34 5.25 -7.34
CA ILE A 196 -12.90 4.62 -8.54
C ILE A 196 -13.90 5.58 -9.18
N PRO A 197 -13.93 5.70 -10.51
CA PRO A 197 -15.05 6.32 -11.19
C PRO A 197 -15.86 5.35 -12.09
N ASP A 198 -17.14 5.68 -12.23
CA ASP A 198 -18.16 5.37 -13.26
C ASP A 198 -18.70 3.96 -13.54
N ILE A 199 -17.99 2.85 -13.35
CA ILE A 199 -18.47 1.58 -13.96
C ILE A 199 -19.38 0.69 -13.10
N LEU A 200 -19.53 0.90 -11.78
CA LEU A 200 -20.18 -0.13 -10.94
C LEU A 200 -21.25 0.40 -10.01
N GLN A 201 -22.19 1.18 -10.55
CA GLN A 201 -23.46 1.43 -9.86
C GLN A 201 -24.31 0.14 -9.76
N ASP A 202 -24.18 -0.77 -10.75
CA ASP A 202 -25.03 -1.95 -10.89
C ASP A 202 -24.48 -3.23 -10.21
N LEU A 203 -23.17 -3.33 -9.97
CA LEU A 203 -22.54 -4.53 -9.38
C LEU A 203 -22.28 -4.39 -7.87
N MET A 204 -22.21 -3.16 -7.35
CA MET A 204 -21.80 -2.90 -5.95
C MET A 204 -22.97 -2.82 -4.96
N THR A 205 -24.22 -2.79 -5.43
CA THR A 205 -25.41 -2.77 -4.57
C THR A 205 -25.43 -3.99 -3.63
N ASP A 206 -24.93 -5.14 -4.09
CA ASP A 206 -24.91 -6.40 -3.34
C ASP A 206 -23.82 -6.48 -2.25
N ILE A 207 -22.74 -5.68 -2.34
CA ILE A 207 -21.60 -5.74 -1.40
C ILE A 207 -21.87 -4.89 -0.15
N SER A 208 -22.64 -3.81 -0.28
CA SER A 208 -23.04 -2.97 0.86
C SER A 208 -23.83 -3.73 1.93
N THR A 209 -24.50 -4.83 1.55
CA THR A 209 -25.21 -5.75 2.45
C THR A 209 -24.31 -6.73 3.21
N TYR A 210 -23.04 -6.87 2.84
CA TYR A 210 -22.10 -7.80 3.48
C TYR A 210 -21.28 -7.17 4.62
N SER A 211 -21.28 -5.85 4.74
CA SER A 211 -20.40 -5.09 5.63
C SER A 211 -21.12 -4.36 6.78
N SER A 212 -22.36 -4.76 7.09
CA SER A 212 -23.14 -4.31 8.24
C SER A 212 -23.05 -5.29 9.41
#